data_AF-A0A533USM9-F1
#
_entry.id   AF-A0A533USM9-F1
#
_cell.length_a   1.000
_cell.length_b   1.000
_cell.length_c   1.000
_cell.angle_alpha   90.00
_cell.angle_beta   90.00
_cell.angle_gamma   90.00
#
_symmetry.space_group_name_H-M   'P 1'
#
loop_
_entity.id
_entity.type
_entity.pdbx_description
1 polymer ?
#
loop_
_entity_poly.entity_id
_entity_poly.type
_entity_poly.pdbx_seq_one_letter_code
_entity_poly.pdbx_strand_id
1 'polypeptide(L)'
;MNNESKETVLQLAKTTSIELLEETKSLHDILIICKNICKLLQISDKNPWIDLELNGYLVKYKTRDELYENLPYYRKTSWKFYDLYGNVITLAPDIMDLFGKSIIYHPIHELESKDQLTIGNQFLEKFNKFISEHGMDYASKSVRIQEARISKEEITQVLEGLKNKTQEFLDTMISLLESD
;
A
#
# COMPACT_ATOMS: atom_id res chain seq x y z
N MET A 1 -20.14 -8.33 26.72
CA MET A 1 -18.79 -7.92 27.13
C MET A 1 -18.92 -7.26 28.49
N ASN A 2 -18.12 -7.64 29.50
CA ASN A 2 -18.23 -7.02 30.84
C ASN A 2 -17.67 -5.59 30.81
N ASN A 3 -18.19 -4.70 31.67
CA ASN A 3 -17.82 -3.28 31.69
C ASN A 3 -16.31 -3.03 31.83
N GLU A 4 -15.61 -3.81 32.65
CA GLU A 4 -14.15 -3.69 32.82
C GLU A 4 -13.38 -4.01 31.52
N SER A 5 -13.82 -5.04 30.77
CA SER A 5 -13.21 -5.38 29.48
C SER A 5 -13.46 -4.28 28.46
N LYS A 6 -14.66 -3.68 28.48
CA LYS A 6 -15.04 -2.59 27.58
C LYS A 6 -14.19 -1.33 27.82
N GLU A 7 -14.05 -0.92 29.07
CA GLU A 7 -13.23 0.22 29.45
C GLU A 7 -11.76 0.01 29.07
N THR A 8 -11.25 -1.22 29.23
CA THR A 8 -9.90 -1.60 28.80
C THR A 8 -9.73 -1.45 27.28
N VAL A 9 -10.68 -1.93 26.47
CA VAL A 9 -10.60 -1.77 25.00
C VAL A 9 -10.71 -0.31 24.59
N LEU A 10 -11.57 0.47 25.25
CA LEU A 10 -11.74 1.90 24.96
C LEU A 10 -10.45 2.67 25.25
N GLN A 11 -9.82 2.44 26.41
CA GLN A 11 -8.53 3.06 26.74
C GLN A 11 -7.47 2.66 25.71
N LEU A 12 -7.40 1.37 25.35
CA LEU A 12 -6.46 0.90 24.34
C LEU A 12 -6.66 1.60 22.99
N ALA A 13 -7.90 1.73 22.52
CA ALA A 13 -8.21 2.41 21.25
C ALA A 13 -7.82 3.90 21.29
N LYS A 14 -8.14 4.60 22.40
CA LYS A 14 -7.77 6.02 22.60
C LYS A 14 -6.26 6.22 22.61
N THR A 15 -5.53 5.42 23.41
CA THR A 15 -4.06 5.50 23.47
C THR A 15 -3.45 5.22 22.10
N THR A 16 -3.92 4.19 21.41
CA THR A 16 -3.42 3.83 20.06
C THR A 16 -3.67 4.94 19.04
N SER A 17 -4.81 5.63 19.12
CA SER A 17 -5.10 6.77 18.24
C SER A 17 -4.16 7.94 18.48
N ILE A 18 -3.87 8.26 19.75
CA ILE A 18 -2.89 9.29 20.10
C ILE A 18 -1.50 8.91 19.58
N GLU A 19 -1.07 7.66 19.82
CA GLU A 19 0.23 7.17 19.36
C GLU A 19 0.37 7.21 17.82
N LEU A 20 -0.71 6.94 17.09
CA LEU A 20 -0.76 7.03 15.63
C LEU A 20 -0.63 8.49 15.14
N LEU A 21 -1.33 9.42 15.79
CA LEU A 21 -1.31 10.85 15.42
C LEU A 21 0.04 11.51 15.76
N GLU A 22 0.61 11.17 16.91
CA GLU A 22 1.90 11.68 17.38
C GLU A 22 3.10 10.94 16.76
N GLU A 23 2.85 9.89 15.97
CA GLU A 23 3.88 9.08 15.30
C GLU A 23 4.91 8.48 16.28
N THR A 24 4.48 8.15 17.50
CA THR A 24 5.36 7.60 18.54
C THR A 24 5.64 6.10 18.39
N LYS A 25 4.88 5.42 17.51
CA LYS A 25 5.05 4.01 17.14
C LYS A 25 5.03 3.83 15.63
N SER A 26 5.64 2.73 15.17
CA SER A 26 5.52 2.29 13.78
C SER A 26 4.06 1.97 13.44
N LEU A 27 3.68 2.17 12.19
CA LEU A 27 2.36 1.81 11.68
C LEU A 27 2.13 0.31 11.75
N HIS A 28 3.19 -0.49 11.61
CA HIS A 28 3.15 -1.92 11.87
C HIS A 28 2.68 -2.24 13.30
N ASP A 29 3.27 -1.63 14.32
CA ASP A 29 2.92 -1.85 15.73
C ASP A 29 1.49 -1.38 16.03
N ILE A 30 1.10 -0.23 15.47
CA ILE A 30 -0.28 0.27 15.58
C ILE A 30 -1.27 -0.75 15.00
N LEU A 31 -0.98 -1.34 13.85
CA LEU A 31 -1.85 -2.34 13.23
C LEU A 31 -1.91 -3.65 14.03
N ILE A 32 -0.82 -4.05 14.71
CA ILE A 32 -0.85 -5.17 15.66
C ILE A 32 -1.82 -4.88 16.80
N ILE A 33 -1.80 -3.66 17.35
CA ILE A 33 -2.73 -3.26 18.41
C ILE A 33 -4.16 -3.25 17.89
N CYS A 34 -4.40 -2.70 16.69
CA CYS A 34 -5.72 -2.72 16.05
C CYS A 34 -6.24 -4.15 15.84
N LYS A 35 -5.36 -5.08 15.43
CA LYS A 35 -5.70 -6.52 15.31
C LYS A 35 -6.11 -7.10 16.67
N ASN A 36 -5.45 -6.72 17.76
CA ASN A 36 -5.81 -7.15 19.11
C ASN A 36 -7.16 -6.56 19.55
N ILE A 37 -7.44 -5.28 19.26
CA ILE A 37 -8.75 -4.66 19.49
C ILE A 37 -9.84 -5.47 18.76
N CYS A 38 -9.64 -5.81 17.48
CA CYS A 38 -10.59 -6.62 16.73
C CYS A 38 -10.83 -8.02 17.34
N LYS A 39 -9.80 -8.63 17.94
CA LYS A 39 -9.95 -9.92 18.65
C LYS A 39 -10.77 -9.77 19.92
N LEU A 40 -10.47 -8.75 20.74
CA LEU A 40 -11.18 -8.48 22.00
C LEU A 40 -12.67 -8.18 21.75
N LEU A 41 -12.97 -7.48 20.66
CA LEU A 41 -14.34 -7.14 20.25
C LEU A 41 -15.04 -8.25 19.43
N GLN A 42 -14.34 -9.34 19.11
CA GLN A 42 -14.86 -10.43 18.27
C GLN A 42 -15.34 -9.95 16.87
N ILE A 43 -14.63 -8.98 16.29
CA ILE A 43 -14.92 -8.39 14.96
C ILE A 43 -13.77 -8.61 13.97
N SER A 44 -12.92 -9.60 14.21
CA SER A 44 -11.76 -9.89 13.35
C SER A 44 -12.19 -10.18 11.90
N ASP A 45 -13.28 -10.93 11.71
CA ASP A 45 -13.81 -11.27 10.38
C ASP A 45 -14.37 -10.06 9.61
N LYS A 46 -14.73 -8.99 10.33
CA LYS A 46 -15.19 -7.73 9.73
C LYS A 46 -14.03 -6.83 9.30
N ASN A 47 -12.82 -7.10 9.78
CA ASN A 47 -11.63 -6.28 9.53
C ASN A 47 -10.46 -7.09 8.94
N PRO A 48 -10.69 -7.89 7.86
CA PRO A 48 -9.63 -8.73 7.28
C PRO A 48 -8.52 -7.90 6.63
N TRP A 49 -8.78 -6.62 6.36
CA TRP A 49 -7.80 -5.71 5.79
C TRP A 49 -6.59 -5.51 6.70
N ILE A 50 -6.74 -5.52 8.03
CA ILE A 50 -5.63 -5.35 8.98
C ILE A 50 -4.60 -6.48 8.79
N ASP A 51 -5.09 -7.71 8.61
CA ASP A 51 -4.21 -8.86 8.39
C ASP A 51 -3.47 -8.78 7.04
N LEU A 52 -4.14 -8.28 6.00
CA LEU A 52 -3.53 -8.05 4.69
C LEU A 52 -2.45 -6.95 4.72
N GLU A 53 -2.67 -5.88 5.48
CA GLU A 53 -1.66 -4.82 5.66
C GLU A 53 -0.42 -5.33 6.40
N LEU A 54 -0.60 -6.23 7.37
CA LEU A 54 0.48 -6.83 8.16
C LEU A 54 1.27 -7.90 7.39
N ASN A 55 0.58 -8.76 6.62
CA ASN A 55 1.17 -9.94 5.98
C ASN A 55 1.45 -9.78 4.48
N GLY A 56 0.97 -8.69 3.88
CA GLY A 56 1.04 -8.47 2.44
C GLY A 56 -0.07 -9.16 1.66
N TYR A 57 -0.30 -8.64 0.45
CA TYR A 57 -1.47 -8.99 -0.36
C TYR A 57 -1.29 -10.24 -1.22
N LEU A 58 -0.03 -10.65 -1.49
CA LEU A 58 0.29 -11.85 -2.27
C LEU A 58 -0.12 -13.16 -1.58
N VAL A 59 -0.34 -13.13 -0.27
CA VAL A 59 -0.82 -14.29 0.48
C VAL A 59 -2.24 -14.68 0.03
N LYS A 60 -3.04 -13.70 -0.38
CA LYS A 60 -4.45 -13.89 -0.73
C LYS A 60 -4.72 -13.80 -2.24
N TYR A 61 -4.06 -12.90 -2.95
CA TYR A 61 -4.31 -12.64 -4.37
C TYR A 61 -3.10 -13.05 -5.20
N LYS A 62 -3.30 -13.96 -6.16
CA LYS A 62 -2.19 -14.60 -6.90
C LYS A 62 -1.95 -13.97 -8.26
N THR A 63 -2.97 -13.37 -8.85
CA THR A 63 -2.86 -12.71 -10.15
C THR A 63 -2.75 -11.20 -10.00
N ARG A 64 -2.12 -10.55 -10.98
CA ARG A 64 -2.00 -9.09 -11.02
C ARG A 64 -3.37 -8.40 -11.07
N ASP A 65 -4.31 -8.97 -11.81
CA ASP A 65 -5.62 -8.37 -12.00
C ASP A 65 -6.46 -8.50 -10.71
N GLU A 66 -6.44 -9.66 -10.05
CA GLU A 66 -7.04 -9.82 -8.71
C GLU A 66 -6.44 -8.84 -7.71
N LEU A 67 -5.11 -8.67 -7.70
CA LEU A 67 -4.46 -7.69 -6.85
C LEU A 67 -4.97 -6.28 -7.17
N TYR A 68 -4.96 -5.87 -8.43
CA TYR A 68 -5.40 -4.53 -8.80
C TYR A 68 -6.85 -4.24 -8.42
N GLU A 69 -7.75 -5.22 -8.53
CA GLU A 69 -9.15 -5.09 -8.14
C GLU A 69 -9.34 -5.02 -6.62
N ASN A 70 -8.58 -5.81 -5.86
CA ASN A 70 -8.78 -5.97 -4.42
C ASN A 70 -7.88 -5.08 -3.55
N LEU A 71 -6.86 -4.43 -4.12
CA LEU A 71 -6.02 -3.50 -3.37
C LEU A 71 -6.79 -2.20 -3.07
N PRO A 72 -6.64 -1.65 -1.85
CA PRO A 72 -7.13 -0.32 -1.53
C PRO A 72 -6.62 0.74 -2.51
N TYR A 73 -7.40 1.81 -2.72
CA TYR A 73 -7.05 2.86 -3.67
C TYR A 73 -5.68 3.49 -3.37
N TYR A 74 -5.36 3.74 -2.09
CA TYR A 74 -4.06 4.28 -1.66
C TYR A 74 -2.87 3.36 -1.94
N ARG A 75 -3.10 2.08 -2.32
CA ARG A 75 -2.06 1.13 -2.70
C ARG A 75 -1.81 1.07 -4.21
N LYS A 76 -2.62 1.80 -5.00
CA LYS A 76 -2.49 1.92 -6.45
C LYS A 76 -1.62 3.14 -6.75
N THR A 77 -0.50 2.91 -7.40
CA THR A 77 0.55 3.90 -7.66
C THR A 77 0.94 3.86 -9.14
N SER A 78 1.89 4.71 -9.53
CA SER A 78 2.46 4.72 -10.87
C SER A 78 3.95 4.37 -10.84
N TRP A 79 4.44 3.69 -11.87
CA TRP A 79 5.88 3.52 -12.06
C TRP A 79 6.55 4.79 -12.54
N LYS A 80 7.75 5.03 -12.02
CA LYS A 80 8.73 5.93 -12.64
C LYS A 80 9.71 5.09 -13.44
N PHE A 81 9.93 5.49 -14.68
CA PHE A 81 10.79 4.78 -15.63
C PHE A 81 12.10 5.52 -15.80
N TYR A 82 13.19 4.77 -15.94
CA TYR A 82 14.54 5.31 -16.01
C TYR A 82 15.31 4.69 -17.18
N ASP A 83 16.10 5.53 -17.85
CA ASP A 83 17.00 5.10 -18.92
C ASP A 83 18.29 4.47 -18.37
N LEU A 84 19.19 4.07 -19.27
CA LEU A 84 20.49 3.48 -18.95
C LEU A 84 21.42 4.42 -18.15
N TYR A 85 21.13 5.72 -18.14
CA TYR A 85 21.92 6.75 -17.48
C TYR A 85 21.27 7.25 -16.18
N GLY A 86 20.11 6.70 -15.79
CA GLY A 86 19.37 7.08 -14.60
C GLY A 86 18.49 8.33 -14.78
N ASN A 87 18.26 8.79 -16.01
CA ASN A 87 17.34 9.88 -16.28
C ASN A 87 15.90 9.36 -16.26
N VAL A 88 14.98 10.17 -15.73
CA VAL A 88 13.54 9.87 -15.77
C VAL A 88 13.04 9.93 -17.21
N ILE A 89 12.40 8.86 -17.66
CA ILE A 89 11.70 8.79 -18.93
C ILE A 89 10.22 9.07 -18.67
N THR A 90 9.69 10.11 -19.32
CA THR A 90 8.25 10.34 -19.41
C THR A 90 7.71 9.60 -20.62
N LEU A 91 6.87 8.59 -20.39
CA LEU A 91 6.19 7.87 -21.47
C LEU A 91 4.93 8.63 -21.90
N ALA A 92 4.47 8.37 -23.13
CA ALA A 92 3.22 8.90 -23.63
C ALA A 92 2.02 8.41 -22.77
N PRO A 93 0.94 9.20 -22.63
CA PRO A 93 -0.18 8.88 -21.73
C PRO A 93 -0.83 7.52 -21.99
N ASP A 94 -0.97 7.12 -23.24
CA ASP A 94 -1.51 5.82 -23.67
C ASP A 94 -0.64 4.64 -23.19
N ILE A 95 0.68 4.79 -23.27
CA ILE A 95 1.64 3.81 -22.74
C ILE A 95 1.61 3.79 -21.21
N MET A 96 1.48 4.96 -20.57
CA MET A 96 1.33 5.06 -19.12
C MET A 96 0.03 4.40 -18.63
N ASP A 97 -1.07 4.48 -19.38
CA ASP A 97 -2.32 3.83 -19.01
C ASP A 97 -2.24 2.30 -19.08
N LEU A 98 -1.46 1.78 -20.03
CA LEU A 98 -1.27 0.34 -20.24
C LEU A 98 -0.23 -0.26 -19.28
N PHE A 99 0.86 0.46 -19.02
CA PHE A 99 2.04 -0.07 -18.33
C PHE A 99 2.47 0.74 -17.12
N GLY A 100 2.03 1.99 -16.98
CA GLY A 100 2.39 2.85 -15.86
C GLY A 100 1.66 2.51 -14.57
N LYS A 101 0.56 1.74 -14.63
CA LYS A 101 -0.20 1.31 -13.45
C LYS A 101 0.61 0.31 -12.62
N SER A 102 0.78 0.65 -11.34
CA SER A 102 1.51 -0.13 -10.37
C SER A 102 0.70 -0.37 -9.10
N ILE A 103 1.10 -1.39 -8.35
CA ILE A 103 0.52 -1.74 -7.07
C ILE A 103 1.62 -2.00 -6.05
N ILE A 104 1.39 -1.56 -4.81
CA ILE A 104 2.25 -1.91 -3.67
C ILE A 104 1.57 -3.02 -2.86
N TYR A 105 1.97 -4.27 -3.09
CA TYR A 105 1.43 -5.45 -2.40
C TYR A 105 2.19 -5.84 -1.12
N HIS A 106 3.35 -5.22 -0.86
CA HIS A 106 4.24 -5.61 0.23
C HIS A 106 3.63 -5.35 1.62
N PRO A 107 3.99 -6.15 2.63
CA PRO A 107 3.67 -5.87 4.04
C PRO A 107 4.11 -4.46 4.48
N ILE A 108 3.40 -3.87 5.44
CA ILE A 108 3.67 -2.50 5.89
C ILE A 108 5.09 -2.31 6.46
N HIS A 109 5.58 -3.28 7.24
CA HIS A 109 6.91 -3.22 7.86
C HIS A 109 8.03 -3.14 6.82
N GLU A 110 7.82 -3.69 5.62
CA GLU A 110 8.78 -3.56 4.52
C GLU A 110 8.77 -2.17 3.89
N LEU A 111 7.64 -1.46 3.93
CA LEU A 111 7.48 -0.15 3.32
C LEU A 111 8.09 0.95 4.17
N GLU A 112 7.96 0.84 5.49
CA GLU A 112 8.47 1.82 6.45
C GLU A 112 9.99 2.01 6.36
N SER A 113 10.73 0.99 5.92
CA SER A 113 12.18 1.03 5.79
C SER A 113 12.69 1.20 4.35
N LYS A 114 11.81 1.31 3.35
CA LYS A 114 12.21 1.32 1.92
C LYS A 114 12.16 2.71 1.32
N ASP A 115 13.28 3.13 0.73
CA ASP A 115 13.35 4.36 -0.06
C ASP A 115 12.83 4.17 -1.50
N GLN A 116 12.79 2.94 -2.02
CA GLN A 116 12.23 2.62 -3.33
C GLN A 116 11.86 1.14 -3.45
N LEU A 117 10.98 0.83 -4.40
CA LEU A 117 10.69 -0.55 -4.83
C LEU A 117 11.02 -0.71 -6.31
N THR A 118 12.06 -1.48 -6.61
CA THR A 118 12.45 -1.80 -8.00
C THR A 118 11.59 -2.94 -8.55
N ILE A 119 11.14 -2.80 -9.79
CA ILE A 119 10.34 -3.79 -10.50
C ILE A 119 11.25 -4.82 -11.19
N GLY A 120 10.85 -6.09 -11.16
CA GLY A 120 11.65 -7.19 -11.69
C GLY A 120 11.91 -7.09 -13.20
N ASN A 121 13.14 -7.46 -13.61
CA ASN A 121 13.64 -7.35 -14.98
C ASN A 121 12.78 -8.03 -16.05
N GLN A 122 12.08 -9.12 -15.71
CA GLN A 122 11.22 -9.85 -16.66
C GLN A 122 10.08 -8.99 -17.21
N PHE A 123 9.59 -8.03 -16.42
CA PHE A 123 8.61 -7.07 -16.90
C PHE A 123 9.23 -6.10 -17.91
N LEU A 124 10.42 -5.58 -17.60
CA LEU A 124 11.14 -4.61 -18.43
C LEU A 124 11.50 -5.18 -19.80
N GLU A 125 11.90 -6.46 -19.87
CA GLU A 125 12.18 -7.12 -21.15
C GLU A 125 10.95 -7.18 -22.05
N LYS A 126 9.80 -7.59 -21.50
CA LYS A 126 8.53 -7.64 -22.24
C LYS A 126 8.08 -6.25 -22.67
N PHE A 127 8.23 -5.26 -21.79
CA PHE A 127 7.89 -3.87 -22.07
C PHE A 127 8.75 -3.30 -23.20
N ASN A 128 10.08 -3.42 -23.10
CA ASN A 128 11.00 -2.91 -24.13
C ASN A 128 10.74 -3.58 -25.48
N LYS A 129 10.47 -4.89 -25.50
CA LYS A 129 10.07 -5.60 -26.72
C LYS A 129 8.78 -5.02 -27.32
N PHE A 130 7.75 -4.83 -26.50
CA PHE A 130 6.48 -4.26 -26.94
C PHE A 130 6.67 -2.86 -27.55
N ILE A 131 7.41 -1.98 -26.89
CA ILE A 131 7.66 -0.62 -27.36
C ILE A 131 8.49 -0.59 -28.66
N SER A 132 9.51 -1.42 -28.79
CA SER A 132 10.29 -1.50 -30.03
C SER A 132 9.44 -1.99 -31.22
N GLU A 133 8.51 -2.93 -30.98
CA GLU A 133 7.66 -3.52 -32.02
C GLU A 133 6.46 -2.62 -32.38
N HIS A 134 5.82 -2.01 -31.39
CA HIS A 134 4.51 -1.35 -31.52
C HIS A 134 4.51 0.15 -31.20
N GLY A 135 5.67 0.75 -30.87
CA GLY A 135 5.77 2.18 -30.59
C GLY A 135 5.25 3.03 -31.75
N MET A 136 4.48 4.08 -31.43
CA MET A 136 3.77 4.89 -32.43
C MET A 136 4.70 5.89 -33.16
N ASP A 137 5.84 6.26 -32.57
CA ASP A 137 6.83 7.15 -33.17
C ASP A 137 8.29 6.64 -32.96
N TYR A 138 9.23 7.23 -33.70
CA TYR A 138 10.66 6.86 -33.62
C TYR A 138 11.26 7.10 -32.23
N ALA A 139 10.80 8.15 -31.54
CA ALA A 139 11.26 8.48 -30.18
C ALA A 139 10.91 7.33 -29.23
N SER A 140 9.64 6.92 -29.20
CA SER A 140 9.12 5.81 -28.41
C SER A 140 9.83 4.49 -28.75
N LYS A 141 9.99 4.16 -30.04
CA LYS A 141 10.72 2.93 -30.45
C LYS A 141 12.19 2.91 -30.00
N SER A 142 12.79 4.08 -29.80
CA SER A 142 14.17 4.22 -29.31
C SER A 142 14.28 4.28 -27.78
N VAL A 143 13.16 4.44 -27.06
CA VAL A 143 13.14 4.42 -25.60
C VAL A 143 13.54 3.03 -25.11
N ARG A 144 14.62 2.97 -24.33
CA ARG A 144 15.05 1.77 -23.65
C ARG A 144 14.98 1.99 -22.15
N ILE A 145 14.00 1.34 -21.52
CA ILE A 145 13.82 1.40 -20.08
C ILE A 145 14.77 0.40 -19.44
N GLN A 146 15.66 0.91 -18.59
CA GLN A 146 16.61 0.09 -17.84
C GLN A 146 16.09 -0.25 -16.45
N GLU A 147 15.32 0.65 -15.84
CA GLU A 147 14.72 0.46 -14.52
C GLU A 147 13.29 1.01 -14.51
N ALA A 148 12.38 0.30 -13.86
CA ALA A 148 11.13 0.84 -13.38
C ALA A 148 11.08 0.68 -11.87
N ARG A 149 10.68 1.73 -11.16
CA ARG A 149 10.57 1.71 -9.70
C ARG A 149 9.41 2.55 -9.21
N ILE A 150 8.98 2.23 -8.00
CA ILE A 150 8.08 3.05 -7.20
C ILE A 150 8.95 3.92 -6.30
N SER A 151 8.75 5.23 -6.35
CA SER A 151 9.59 6.17 -5.61
C SER A 151 9.19 6.29 -4.14
N LYS A 152 10.07 6.88 -3.34
CA LYS A 152 9.80 7.16 -1.93
C LYS A 152 8.51 7.93 -1.72
N GLU A 153 8.22 8.93 -2.57
CA GLU A 153 7.01 9.74 -2.44
C GLU A 153 5.73 8.90 -2.57
N GLU A 154 5.71 7.96 -3.51
CA GLU A 154 4.59 7.04 -3.69
C GLU A 154 4.44 6.08 -2.51
N ILE A 155 5.55 5.60 -1.95
CA ILE A 155 5.54 4.79 -0.72
C ILE A 155 4.97 5.63 0.44
N THR A 156 5.43 6.87 0.62
CA THR A 156 4.93 7.78 1.65
C THR A 156 3.43 8.02 1.50
N GLN A 157 2.92 8.21 0.29
CA GLN A 157 1.47 8.35 0.06
C GLN A 157 0.69 7.10 0.46
N VAL A 158 1.24 5.91 0.23
CA VAL A 158 0.63 4.65 0.65
C VAL A 158 0.60 4.54 2.17
N LEU A 159 1.69 4.90 2.86
CA LEU A 159 1.76 4.95 4.32
C LEU A 159 0.73 5.93 4.89
N GLU A 160 0.60 7.11 4.29
CA GLU A 160 -0.36 8.13 4.70
C GLU A 160 -1.81 7.68 4.50
N GLY A 161 -2.11 7.06 3.35
CA GLY A 161 -3.44 6.49 3.10
C GLY A 161 -3.82 5.40 4.11
N LEU A 162 -2.85 4.57 4.52
CA LEU A 162 -3.05 3.57 5.56
C LEU A 162 -3.19 4.18 6.95
N LYS A 163 -2.42 5.23 7.27
CA LYS A 163 -2.56 6.00 8.52
C LYS A 163 -3.98 6.54 8.65
N ASN A 164 -4.50 7.19 7.60
CA ASN A 164 -5.86 7.72 7.57
C ASN A 164 -6.91 6.64 7.79
N LYS A 165 -6.82 5.51 7.07
CA LYS A 165 -7.75 4.38 7.25
C LYS A 165 -7.69 3.77 8.65
N THR A 166 -6.49 3.73 9.24
CA THR A 166 -6.30 3.22 10.61
C THR A 166 -6.91 4.16 11.63
N GLN A 167 -6.77 5.47 11.43
CA GLN A 167 -7.40 6.49 12.25
C GLN A 167 -8.94 6.40 12.17
N GLU A 168 -9.51 6.31 10.97
CA GLU A 168 -10.96 6.10 10.77
C GLU A 168 -11.49 4.86 11.52
N PHE A 169 -10.72 3.77 11.48
CA PHE A 169 -11.04 2.55 12.22
C PHE A 169 -11.05 2.80 13.73
N LEU A 170 -10.00 3.44 14.28
CA LEU A 170 -9.89 3.72 15.71
C LEU A 170 -11.00 4.65 16.18
N ASP A 171 -11.31 5.71 15.43
CA ASP A 171 -12.40 6.65 15.74
C ASP A 171 -13.76 5.94 15.77
N THR A 172 -13.99 5.03 14.81
CA THR A 172 -15.20 4.20 14.78
C THR A 172 -15.28 3.31 16.02
N MET A 173 -14.17 2.66 16.41
CA MET A 173 -14.15 1.80 17.60
C MET A 173 -14.40 2.60 18.88
N ILE A 174 -13.78 3.78 19.01
CA ILE A 174 -13.97 4.68 20.16
C ILE A 174 -15.43 5.09 20.25
N SER A 175 -16.01 5.58 19.15
CA SER A 175 -17.41 6.03 19.12
C SER A 175 -18.40 4.93 19.49
N LEU A 176 -18.21 3.70 18.98
CA LEU A 176 -19.05 2.55 19.33
C LEU A 176 -18.92 2.20 20.82
N LEU A 177 -17.70 2.21 21.35
CA LEU A 177 -17.44 1.87 22.75
C LEU A 177 -17.91 2.96 23.73
N GLU A 178 -18.02 4.22 23.29
CA GLU A 178 -18.58 5.30 24.10
C GLU A 178 -20.12 5.35 24.04
N SER A 179 -20.72 4.89 22.95
CA SER A 179 -22.18 4.97 22.72
C SER A 179 -22.96 3.81 23.33
N ASP A 180 -22.38 2.60 23.34
CA ASP A 180 -22.96 1.41 24.00
C ASP A 180 -22.81 1.47 25.54
#